data_AF-A0A2W6AXS9-F1
#
_entry.id   AF-A0A2W6AXS9-F1
#
_cell.length_a   1.000
_cell.length_b   1.000
_cell.length_c   1.000
_cell.angle_alpha   90.00
_cell.angle_beta   90.00
_cell.angle_gamma   90.00
#
_symmetry.space_group_name_H-M   'P 1'
#
loop_
_entity.id
_entity.type
_entity.pdbx_description
1 polymer ?
#
loop_
_entity_poly.entity_id
_entity_poly.type
_entity_poly.pdbx_seq_one_letter_code
_entity_poly.pdbx_strand_id
1 'polypeptide(L)'
;MHSENPMFRLVPNRFGKQNVVPKFEEQFGPIREVRFKFKPDGTRDGSVHQLWVVRGITKDPTIPDCAITQPNFAAELAKKNLSFRIPLQLFGLGLIDSIQDREILARHDATAGLRAPFGIAGHPNRSGNDNTITRFGWKAQNKSIPMFAGEAYNVEMGITNELFPTATEEDPACNGAGKPEPNDVTRTDTNDKHNQAFNNPKHILADWMQFQLLMRFMDEPQPDPHPSTSAQRGQVIFSDGGLCHTPQMQTAPAMNSAVLQDRPIMSRISWCIIWEAGSPTISFREALGRTSFARCRFGALDNGYSSCMMAAQATCLPPSRIISRRKRRPFPRRKLMPSHRIL
;
A
#
# COMPACT_ATOMS: atom_id res chain seq x y z
N MET A 1 -15.47 -4.97 20.39
CA MET A 1 -14.67 -6.14 19.95
C MET A 1 -13.89 -5.72 18.73
N HIS A 2 -12.57 -5.93 18.71
CA HIS A 2 -11.79 -5.76 17.48
C HIS A 2 -12.13 -6.89 16.51
N SER A 3 -12.30 -6.56 15.23
CA SER A 3 -12.49 -7.55 14.17
C SER A 3 -11.26 -8.45 14.07
N GLU A 4 -11.47 -9.77 14.10
CA GLU A 4 -10.42 -10.77 13.88
C GLU A 4 -9.89 -10.65 12.44
N ASN A 5 -8.58 -10.75 12.28
CA ASN A 5 -7.94 -10.81 10.98
C ASN A 5 -8.32 -12.12 10.27
N PRO A 6 -9.00 -12.08 9.11
CA PRO A 6 -9.43 -13.29 8.41
C PRO A 6 -8.26 -14.15 7.92
N MET A 7 -7.06 -13.56 7.77
CA MET A 7 -5.84 -14.26 7.36
C MET A 7 -5.24 -15.11 8.49
N PHE A 8 -5.67 -14.94 9.75
CA PHE A 8 -5.12 -15.71 10.86
C PHE A 8 -5.69 -17.13 10.96
N ARG A 9 -7.00 -17.31 10.71
CA ARG A 9 -7.67 -18.59 10.91
C ARG A 9 -8.56 -19.02 9.76
N LEU A 10 -9.35 -18.08 9.22
CA LEU A 10 -10.35 -18.39 8.20
C LEU A 10 -9.68 -18.78 6.88
N VAL A 11 -8.88 -17.90 6.28
CA VAL A 11 -8.30 -18.10 4.95
C VAL A 11 -7.32 -19.29 4.87
N PRO A 12 -6.36 -19.47 5.83
CA PRO A 12 -5.34 -20.51 5.73
C PRO A 12 -5.90 -21.93 5.73
N ASN A 13 -7.01 -22.15 6.44
CA ASN A 13 -7.59 -23.47 6.72
C ASN A 13 -8.94 -23.70 6.05
N ARG A 14 -9.46 -22.71 5.29
CA ARG A 14 -10.75 -22.83 4.60
C ARG A 14 -10.72 -24.01 3.64
N PHE A 15 -11.82 -24.77 3.58
CA PHE A 15 -11.97 -25.92 2.70
C PHE A 15 -10.91 -27.03 2.91
N GLY A 16 -10.34 -27.12 4.12
CA GLY A 16 -9.36 -28.16 4.45
C GLY A 16 -7.93 -27.86 4.01
N LYS A 17 -7.67 -26.65 3.50
CA LYS A 17 -6.31 -26.18 3.18
C LYS A 17 -5.36 -26.41 4.36
N GLN A 18 -4.12 -26.79 4.05
CA GLN A 18 -3.11 -27.18 5.04
C GLN A 18 -2.00 -26.13 5.17
N ASN A 19 -2.37 -24.86 5.19
CA ASN A 19 -1.39 -23.78 5.31
C ASN A 19 -0.91 -23.62 6.75
N VAL A 20 0.38 -23.31 6.91
CA VAL A 20 0.98 -22.86 8.16
C VAL A 20 0.89 -21.34 8.23
N VAL A 21 0.31 -20.83 9.31
CA VAL A 21 0.22 -19.39 9.58
C VAL A 21 1.59 -18.86 9.98
N PRO A 22 2.21 -17.93 9.22
CA PRO A 22 3.51 -17.38 9.57
C PRO A 22 3.48 -16.61 10.90
N LYS A 23 4.59 -16.62 11.64
CA LYS A 23 4.68 -16.00 12.99
C LYS A 23 4.39 -14.49 13.03
N PHE A 24 4.50 -13.79 11.92
CA PHE A 24 4.20 -12.36 11.83
C PHE A 24 2.72 -12.08 11.57
N GLU A 25 1.90 -13.09 11.33
CA GLU A 25 0.46 -12.94 11.13
C GLU A 25 -0.23 -13.09 12.48
N GLU A 26 -0.89 -12.04 12.94
CA GLU A 26 -1.48 -11.96 14.28
C GLU A 26 -3.02 -11.93 14.18
N GLN A 27 -3.69 -12.57 15.15
CA GLN A 27 -5.16 -12.67 15.20
C GLN A 27 -5.87 -11.31 15.17
N PHE A 28 -5.31 -10.33 15.88
CA PHE A 28 -5.82 -8.96 15.95
C PHE A 28 -4.85 -7.95 15.33
N GLY A 29 -3.92 -8.45 14.50
CA GLY A 29 -3.00 -7.61 13.73
C GLY A 29 -3.64 -7.14 12.43
N PRO A 30 -2.96 -6.21 11.72
CA PRO A 30 -3.41 -5.80 10.40
C PRO A 30 -3.24 -6.94 9.38
N ILE A 31 -4.09 -6.93 8.35
CA ILE A 31 -3.85 -7.74 7.16
C ILE A 31 -2.54 -7.28 6.50
N ARG A 32 -1.67 -8.24 6.17
CA ARG A 32 -0.37 -7.97 5.55
C ARG A 32 -0.22 -8.73 4.25
N GLU A 33 0.38 -8.03 3.29
CA GLU A 33 1.00 -8.60 2.10
C GLU A 33 2.51 -8.68 2.36
N VAL A 34 3.17 -9.72 1.85
CA VAL A 34 4.59 -9.96 2.07
C VAL A 34 5.35 -9.97 0.76
N ARG A 35 6.43 -9.20 0.72
CA ARG A 35 7.42 -9.22 -0.37
C ARG A 35 8.76 -9.69 0.15
N PHE A 36 9.50 -10.42 -0.68
CA PHE A 36 10.91 -10.66 -0.44
C PHE A 36 11.73 -9.48 -0.96
N LYS A 37 12.76 -9.06 -0.22
CA LYS A 37 13.64 -7.96 -0.65
C LYS A 37 14.60 -8.43 -1.73
N PHE A 38 15.03 -9.69 -1.65
CA PHE A 38 16.03 -10.29 -2.53
C PHE A 38 15.66 -11.73 -2.89
N LYS A 39 16.05 -12.13 -4.10
CA LYS A 39 16.04 -13.51 -4.58
C LYS A 39 17.26 -14.28 -4.04
N PRO A 40 17.31 -15.62 -4.17
CA PRO A 40 18.49 -16.41 -3.77
C PRO A 40 19.80 -16.00 -4.45
N ASP A 41 19.73 -15.46 -5.67
CA ASP A 41 20.89 -14.96 -6.43
C ASP A 41 21.36 -13.57 -5.98
N GLY A 42 20.71 -12.96 -4.98
CA GLY A 42 21.03 -11.63 -4.44
C GLY A 42 20.43 -10.45 -5.22
N THR A 43 19.74 -10.70 -6.35
CA THR A 43 19.03 -9.65 -7.08
C THR A 43 17.77 -9.21 -6.34
N ARG A 44 17.25 -8.01 -6.65
CA ARG A 44 16.00 -7.52 -6.06
C ARG A 44 14.83 -8.38 -6.57
N ASP A 45 14.03 -8.84 -5.63
CA ASP A 45 12.79 -9.53 -5.93
C ASP A 45 11.67 -8.49 -6.12
N GLY A 46 11.14 -7.96 -5.02
CA GLY A 46 10.13 -6.92 -5.06
C GLY A 46 8.74 -7.39 -5.53
N SER A 47 8.54 -8.67 -5.82
CA SER A 47 7.23 -9.27 -6.07
C SER A 47 6.50 -9.61 -4.77
N VAL A 48 5.19 -9.83 -4.92
CA VAL A 48 4.32 -10.32 -3.84
C VAL A 48 4.47 -11.83 -3.75
N HIS A 49 4.63 -12.34 -2.53
CA HIS A 49 4.67 -13.77 -2.26
C HIS A 49 3.38 -14.18 -1.57
N GLN A 50 2.61 -15.07 -2.21
CA GLN A 50 1.32 -15.53 -1.69
C GLN A 50 1.48 -16.19 -0.32
N LEU A 51 0.75 -15.68 0.66
CA LEU A 51 0.76 -16.24 2.01
C LEU A 51 0.13 -17.63 2.05
N TRP A 52 -0.92 -17.85 1.25
CA TRP A 52 -1.75 -19.04 1.31
C TRP A 52 -1.81 -19.73 -0.05
N VAL A 53 -1.71 -21.05 -0.03
CA VAL A 53 -1.84 -21.87 -1.24
C VAL A 53 -3.07 -22.76 -1.17
N VAL A 54 -3.47 -23.32 -2.32
CA VAL A 54 -4.64 -24.19 -2.47
C VAL A 54 -4.40 -25.63 -2.02
N ARG A 55 -3.17 -25.99 -1.68
CA ARG A 55 -2.82 -27.33 -1.20
C ARG A 55 -3.65 -27.74 0.03
N GLY A 56 -4.11 -29.00 0.00
CA GLY A 56 -4.89 -29.61 1.08
C GLY A 56 -6.40 -29.64 0.83
N ILE A 57 -6.91 -29.03 -0.25
CA ILE A 57 -8.32 -29.17 -0.63
C ILE A 57 -8.54 -30.55 -1.27
N THR A 58 -8.76 -31.57 -0.44
CA THR A 58 -8.85 -32.98 -0.87
C THR A 58 -10.08 -33.31 -1.72
N LYS A 59 -11.03 -32.38 -1.85
CA LYS A 59 -12.28 -32.55 -2.61
C LYS A 59 -12.36 -31.65 -3.84
N ASP A 60 -11.27 -30.98 -4.20
CA ASP A 60 -11.24 -30.15 -5.40
C ASP A 60 -10.90 -31.05 -6.61
N PRO A 61 -11.87 -31.34 -7.50
CA PRO A 61 -11.60 -32.18 -8.66
C PRO A 61 -10.79 -31.46 -9.75
N THR A 62 -10.58 -30.14 -9.62
CA THR A 62 -10.02 -29.30 -10.69
C THR A 62 -8.49 -29.27 -10.73
N ILE A 63 -7.86 -29.52 -9.59
CA ILE A 63 -6.40 -29.45 -9.40
C ILE A 63 -5.87 -30.66 -8.60
N PRO A 64 -6.19 -31.91 -9.01
CA PRO A 64 -5.93 -33.11 -8.22
C PRO A 64 -4.44 -33.34 -7.93
N ASP A 65 -3.56 -32.89 -8.84
CA ASP A 65 -2.11 -33.11 -8.76
C ASP A 65 -1.34 -31.87 -8.24
N CYS A 66 -2.04 -30.79 -7.89
CA CYS A 66 -1.39 -29.55 -7.44
C CYS A 66 -0.75 -29.73 -6.06
N ALA A 67 0.59 -29.76 -6.03
CA ALA A 67 1.40 -29.99 -4.83
C ALA A 67 2.13 -28.72 -4.33
N ILE A 68 1.64 -27.54 -4.70
CA ILE A 68 2.24 -26.25 -4.36
C ILE A 68 2.53 -26.11 -2.85
N THR A 69 3.70 -25.57 -2.52
CA THR A 69 4.13 -25.30 -1.15
C THR A 69 4.12 -23.80 -0.87
N GLN A 70 3.71 -23.41 0.33
CA GLN A 70 3.91 -22.02 0.78
C GLN A 70 5.42 -21.67 0.72
N PRO A 71 5.76 -20.43 0.35
CA PRO A 71 7.10 -19.91 0.54
C PRO A 71 7.57 -20.10 2.00
N ASN A 72 8.86 -20.36 2.20
CA ASN A 72 9.42 -20.54 3.55
C ASN A 72 9.57 -19.19 4.27
N PHE A 73 8.45 -18.60 4.66
CA PHE A 73 8.38 -17.31 5.35
C PHE A 73 9.16 -17.28 6.66
N ALA A 74 9.30 -18.42 7.36
CA ALA A 74 10.10 -18.50 8.58
C ALA A 74 11.59 -18.31 8.31
N ALA A 75 12.13 -18.94 7.27
CA ALA A 75 13.51 -18.76 6.86
C ALA A 75 13.77 -17.32 6.37
N GLU A 76 12.86 -16.76 5.57
CA GLU A 76 13.01 -15.40 5.05
C GLU A 76 12.85 -14.32 6.15
N LEU A 77 12.03 -14.58 7.18
CA LEU A 77 11.98 -13.76 8.38
C LEU A 77 13.31 -13.79 9.14
N ALA A 78 13.90 -14.97 9.34
CA ALA A 78 15.19 -15.13 10.01
C ALA A 78 16.33 -14.40 9.27
N LYS A 79 16.29 -14.40 7.93
CA LYS A 79 17.22 -13.66 7.07
C LYS A 79 16.95 -12.15 7.02
N LYS A 80 15.90 -11.65 7.68
CA LYS A 80 15.40 -10.26 7.54
C LYS A 80 15.10 -9.87 6.10
N ASN A 81 14.71 -10.83 5.25
CA ASN A 81 14.42 -10.63 3.84
C ASN A 81 12.96 -10.24 3.55
N LEU A 82 12.11 -10.13 4.59
CA LEU A 82 10.71 -9.75 4.41
C LEU A 82 10.50 -8.23 4.41
N SER A 83 9.58 -7.79 3.57
CA SER A 83 9.06 -6.42 3.51
C SER A 83 7.53 -6.49 3.52
N PHE A 84 6.92 -6.02 4.62
CA PHE A 84 5.48 -6.02 4.79
C PHE A 84 4.82 -4.82 4.09
N ARG A 85 3.62 -5.04 3.57
CA ARG A 85 2.69 -4.02 3.10
C ARG A 85 1.32 -4.26 3.74
N ILE A 86 0.56 -3.18 3.91
CA ILE A 86 -0.85 -3.24 4.29
C ILE A 86 -1.64 -2.89 3.02
N PRO A 87 -2.79 -3.54 2.75
CA PRO A 87 -3.64 -3.18 1.63
C PRO A 87 -3.94 -1.68 1.60
N LEU A 88 -3.97 -1.12 0.40
CA LEU A 88 -4.29 0.29 0.23
C LEU A 88 -5.75 0.56 0.62
N GLN A 89 -5.99 1.76 1.15
CA GLN A 89 -7.32 2.21 1.49
C GLN A 89 -8.17 2.41 0.23
N LEU A 90 -9.48 2.16 0.33
CA LEU A 90 -10.41 2.20 -0.82
C LEU A 90 -11.29 3.46 -0.87
N PHE A 91 -11.22 4.31 0.15
CA PHE A 91 -12.01 5.54 0.25
C PHE A 91 -11.51 6.61 -0.73
N GLY A 92 -12.45 7.32 -1.37
CA GLY A 92 -12.18 8.43 -2.28
C GLY A 92 -11.49 8.03 -3.59
N LEU A 93 -11.28 6.73 -3.86
CA LEU A 93 -10.57 6.30 -5.07
C LEU A 93 -11.28 6.75 -6.35
N GLY A 94 -12.61 6.72 -6.37
CA GLY A 94 -13.42 7.23 -7.49
C GLY A 94 -13.14 8.69 -7.81
N LEU A 95 -12.99 9.53 -6.79
CA LEU A 95 -12.67 10.95 -6.96
C LEU A 95 -11.24 11.13 -7.47
N ILE A 96 -10.27 10.33 -6.99
CA ILE A 96 -8.88 10.34 -7.49
C ILE A 96 -8.81 9.96 -8.97
N ASP A 97 -9.59 8.95 -9.37
CA ASP A 97 -9.69 8.51 -10.77
C ASP A 97 -10.23 9.62 -11.68
N SER A 98 -11.13 10.46 -11.15
CA SER A 98 -11.72 11.60 -11.87
C SER A 98 -10.81 12.83 -11.99
N ILE A 99 -9.68 12.92 -11.28
CA ILE A 99 -8.78 14.09 -11.41
C ILE A 99 -8.15 14.08 -12.81
N GLN A 100 -8.02 15.21 -13.49
CA GLN A 100 -7.31 15.25 -14.78
C GLN A 100 -5.80 15.39 -14.59
N ASP A 101 -4.98 14.84 -15.50
CA ASP A 101 -3.52 14.95 -15.42
C ASP A 101 -3.03 16.40 -15.30
N ARG A 102 -3.72 17.33 -15.98
CA ARG A 102 -3.45 18.77 -15.89
C ARG A 102 -3.54 19.30 -14.46
N GLU A 103 -4.48 18.80 -13.66
CA GLU A 103 -4.65 19.23 -12.27
C GLU A 103 -3.47 18.73 -11.45
N ILE A 104 -3.08 17.46 -11.60
CA ILE A 104 -1.91 16.89 -10.91
C ILE A 104 -0.64 17.68 -11.24
N LEU A 105 -0.40 17.98 -12.51
CA LEU A 105 0.80 18.70 -12.96
C LEU A 105 0.78 20.16 -12.50
N ALA A 106 -0.33 20.88 -12.71
CA ALA A 106 -0.44 22.28 -12.30
C ALA A 106 -0.19 22.46 -10.81
N ARG A 107 -0.74 21.55 -10.00
CA ARG A 107 -0.53 21.51 -8.56
C ARG A 107 0.95 21.20 -8.26
N HIS A 108 1.58 20.24 -8.95
CA HIS A 108 2.98 19.87 -8.73
C HIS A 108 3.89 21.07 -8.97
N ASP A 109 3.68 21.75 -10.09
CA ASP A 109 4.47 22.91 -10.52
C ASP A 109 4.28 24.09 -9.57
N ALA A 110 3.05 24.30 -9.07
CA ALA A 110 2.74 25.38 -8.12
C ALA A 110 3.57 25.28 -6.81
N THR A 111 4.06 24.10 -6.44
CA THR A 111 4.88 23.90 -5.24
C THR A 111 6.38 23.78 -5.53
N ALA A 112 6.81 23.83 -6.80
CA ALA A 112 8.20 23.57 -7.18
C ALA A 112 9.20 24.52 -6.49
N GLY A 113 8.89 25.83 -6.44
CA GLY A 113 9.74 26.82 -5.79
C GLY A 113 9.89 26.61 -4.29
N LEU A 114 8.84 26.11 -3.61
CA LEU A 114 8.87 25.79 -2.19
C LEU A 114 9.68 24.51 -1.92
N ARG A 115 9.61 23.54 -2.84
CA ARG A 115 10.32 22.25 -2.75
C ARG A 115 11.81 22.36 -3.04
N ALA A 116 12.22 23.30 -3.90
CA ALA A 116 13.59 23.42 -4.39
C ALA A 116 14.65 23.62 -3.28
N PRO A 117 14.46 24.49 -2.25
CA PRO A 117 15.41 24.64 -1.15
C PRO A 117 15.64 23.36 -0.34
N PHE A 118 14.70 22.41 -0.38
CA PHE A 118 14.79 21.12 0.32
C PHE A 118 15.33 19.99 -0.57
N GLY A 119 15.64 20.27 -1.85
CA GLY A 119 16.09 19.24 -2.80
C GLY A 119 15.00 18.21 -3.13
N ILE A 120 13.73 18.59 -3.00
CA ILE A 120 12.58 17.71 -3.22
C ILE A 120 12.15 17.81 -4.69
N ALA A 121 12.39 16.75 -5.44
CA ALA A 121 11.97 16.62 -6.84
C ALA A 121 11.13 15.36 -7.04
N GLY A 122 10.39 15.28 -8.13
CA GLY A 122 9.64 14.09 -8.46
C GLY A 122 8.97 14.21 -9.82
N HIS A 123 8.56 13.07 -10.37
CA HIS A 123 7.81 13.00 -11.62
C HIS A 123 6.64 12.02 -11.50
N PRO A 124 5.51 12.25 -12.18
CA PRO A 124 4.44 11.26 -12.23
C PRO A 124 4.94 9.95 -12.85
N ASN A 125 4.37 8.84 -12.41
CA ASN A 125 4.44 7.61 -13.18
C ASN A 125 3.48 7.72 -14.37
N ARG A 126 3.83 7.10 -15.51
CA ARG A 126 3.06 7.23 -16.75
C ARG A 126 2.77 5.88 -17.37
N SER A 127 1.59 5.77 -17.97
CA SER A 127 1.19 4.67 -18.81
C SER A 127 2.04 4.67 -20.09
N GLY A 128 2.64 3.52 -20.41
CA GLY A 128 3.54 3.40 -21.57
C GLY A 128 2.85 3.60 -22.92
N ASN A 129 1.54 3.36 -23.00
CA ASN A 129 0.81 3.35 -24.28
C ASN A 129 0.26 4.73 -24.67
N ASP A 130 -0.13 5.55 -23.69
CA ASP A 130 -0.81 6.82 -23.94
C ASP A 130 -0.20 7.99 -23.15
N ASN A 131 0.89 7.74 -22.41
CA ASN A 131 1.64 8.72 -21.65
C ASN A 131 0.83 9.47 -20.56
N THR A 132 -0.36 8.98 -20.20
CA THR A 132 -1.18 9.54 -19.12
C THR A 132 -0.68 9.12 -17.74
N ILE A 133 -1.00 9.89 -16.70
CA ILE A 133 -0.51 9.66 -15.34
C ILE A 133 -1.21 8.46 -14.69
N THR A 134 -0.43 7.51 -14.19
CA THR A 134 -0.90 6.38 -13.40
C THR A 134 -0.94 6.73 -11.90
N ARG A 135 -1.83 6.08 -11.13
CA ARG A 135 -2.32 6.60 -9.83
C ARG A 135 -2.63 5.56 -8.77
N PHE A 136 -2.87 4.31 -9.12
CA PHE A 136 -3.26 3.29 -8.15
C PHE A 136 -2.13 2.29 -7.92
N GLY A 137 -2.07 1.75 -6.69
CA GLY A 137 -0.97 0.92 -6.23
C GLY A 137 0.16 1.69 -5.54
N TRP A 138 1.02 0.95 -4.83
CA TRP A 138 2.12 1.51 -4.02
C TRP A 138 3.15 2.32 -4.82
N LYS A 139 3.21 2.13 -6.14
CA LYS A 139 4.09 2.88 -7.05
C LYS A 139 3.31 3.66 -8.10
N ALA A 140 2.00 3.84 -7.87
CA ALA A 140 1.08 4.38 -8.85
C ALA A 140 1.25 3.66 -10.20
N GLN A 141 1.30 2.32 -10.21
CA GLN A 141 1.53 1.54 -11.42
C GLN A 141 0.27 1.38 -12.27
N ASN A 142 -0.92 1.50 -11.66
CA ASN A 142 -2.18 1.35 -12.38
C ASN A 142 -2.80 2.69 -12.72
N LYS A 143 -3.32 2.79 -13.94
CA LYS A 143 -3.99 3.97 -14.46
C LYS A 143 -5.40 4.18 -13.90
N SER A 144 -6.18 3.10 -13.77
CA SER A 144 -7.62 3.18 -13.50
C SER A 144 -8.05 2.19 -12.41
N ILE A 145 -9.20 2.45 -11.78
CA ILE A 145 -9.75 1.57 -10.73
C ILE A 145 -10.03 0.15 -11.25
N PRO A 146 -10.64 -0.07 -12.45
CA PRO A 146 -10.83 -1.44 -12.94
C PRO A 146 -9.51 -2.22 -13.07
N MET A 147 -8.46 -1.57 -13.56
CA MET A 147 -7.14 -2.20 -13.67
C MET A 147 -6.53 -2.50 -12.30
N PHE A 148 -6.68 -1.60 -11.34
CA PHE A 148 -6.22 -1.82 -9.97
C PHE A 148 -7.00 -2.94 -9.26
N ALA A 149 -8.32 -3.00 -9.41
CA ALA A 149 -9.13 -4.07 -8.82
C ALA A 149 -8.80 -5.44 -9.42
N GLY A 150 -8.65 -5.52 -10.75
CA GLY A 150 -8.24 -6.73 -11.43
C GLY A 150 -6.82 -7.19 -11.04
N GLU A 151 -5.86 -6.26 -10.95
CA GLU A 151 -4.49 -6.57 -10.49
C GLU A 151 -4.52 -7.04 -9.04
N ALA A 152 -5.29 -6.39 -8.16
CA ALA A 152 -5.39 -6.76 -6.74
C ALA A 152 -5.95 -8.17 -6.55
N TYR A 153 -6.97 -8.55 -7.33
CA TYR A 153 -7.48 -9.93 -7.33
C TYR A 153 -6.36 -10.92 -7.69
N ASN A 154 -5.61 -10.65 -8.76
CA ASN A 154 -4.60 -11.58 -9.27
C ASN A 154 -3.33 -11.64 -8.40
N VAL A 155 -2.78 -10.47 -8.06
CA VAL A 155 -1.48 -10.32 -7.39
C VAL A 155 -1.60 -10.41 -5.88
N GLU A 156 -2.65 -9.83 -5.27
CA GLU A 156 -2.76 -9.76 -3.81
C GLU A 156 -3.63 -10.88 -3.22
N MET A 157 -4.61 -11.37 -3.97
CA MET A 157 -5.53 -12.43 -3.51
C MET A 157 -5.28 -13.78 -4.18
N GLY A 158 -4.52 -13.83 -5.28
CA GLY A 158 -4.27 -15.06 -6.04
C GLY A 158 -5.48 -15.55 -6.84
N ILE A 159 -6.42 -14.67 -7.17
CA ILE A 159 -7.66 -14.96 -7.91
C ILE A 159 -7.54 -14.39 -9.33
N THR A 160 -7.51 -15.27 -10.33
CA THR A 160 -7.56 -14.90 -11.75
C THR A 160 -8.90 -14.26 -12.09
N ASN A 161 -8.93 -13.33 -13.05
CA ASN A 161 -10.14 -12.68 -13.53
C ASN A 161 -10.02 -12.38 -15.03
N GLU A 162 -11.09 -11.92 -15.67
CA GLU A 162 -11.07 -11.66 -17.12
C GLU A 162 -10.00 -10.66 -17.57
N LEU A 163 -9.64 -9.67 -16.73
CA LEU A 163 -8.58 -8.71 -17.04
C LEU A 163 -7.17 -9.29 -16.81
N PHE A 164 -7.03 -10.23 -15.87
CA PHE A 164 -5.78 -10.94 -15.54
C PHE A 164 -6.04 -12.46 -15.45
N PRO A 165 -6.14 -13.15 -16.61
CA PRO A 165 -6.68 -14.51 -16.68
C PRO A 165 -5.69 -15.59 -16.25
N THR A 166 -4.39 -15.29 -16.28
CA THR A 166 -3.32 -16.21 -15.91
C THR A 166 -3.01 -16.08 -14.43
N ALA A 167 -2.80 -17.22 -13.75
CA ALA A 167 -2.32 -17.19 -12.37
C ALA A 167 -0.86 -16.72 -12.34
N THR A 168 -0.41 -16.23 -11.19
CA THR A 168 1.01 -15.93 -10.96
C THR A 168 1.83 -17.19 -10.66
N GLU A 169 1.17 -18.29 -10.30
CA GLU A 169 1.74 -19.62 -10.22
C GLU A 169 1.80 -20.24 -11.61
N GLU A 170 2.93 -20.86 -11.95
CA GLU A 170 3.21 -21.42 -13.28
C GLU A 170 3.33 -22.97 -13.25
N ASP A 171 3.22 -23.61 -12.09
CA ASP A 171 3.20 -25.07 -11.96
C ASP A 171 2.08 -25.66 -12.84
N PRO A 172 2.40 -26.50 -13.85
CA PRO A 172 1.42 -27.13 -14.71
C PRO A 172 0.41 -28.00 -13.95
N ALA A 173 0.81 -28.58 -12.81
CA ALA A 173 -0.09 -29.39 -11.98
C ALA A 173 -1.15 -28.53 -11.27
N CYS A 174 -0.88 -27.24 -11.07
CA CYS A 174 -1.82 -26.26 -10.51
C CYS A 174 -2.58 -25.47 -11.58
N ASN A 175 -2.14 -25.53 -12.84
CA ASN A 175 -2.74 -24.82 -13.98
C ASN A 175 -3.16 -25.76 -15.12
N GLY A 176 -3.48 -27.02 -14.80
CA GLY A 176 -3.91 -28.01 -15.77
C GLY A 176 -5.33 -27.78 -16.32
N ALA A 177 -5.73 -28.62 -17.27
CA ALA A 177 -7.02 -28.52 -17.97
C ALA A 177 -8.26 -28.60 -17.07
N GLY A 178 -8.13 -29.10 -15.84
CA GLY A 178 -9.21 -29.14 -14.87
C GLY A 178 -9.45 -27.82 -14.14
N LYS A 179 -8.47 -26.91 -14.12
CA LYS A 179 -8.53 -25.63 -13.39
C LYS A 179 -9.76 -24.83 -13.85
N PRO A 180 -10.54 -24.22 -12.94
CA PRO A 180 -11.65 -23.37 -13.33
C PRO A 180 -11.20 -22.23 -14.22
N GLU A 181 -12.12 -21.76 -15.06
CA GLU A 181 -11.97 -20.50 -15.78
C GLU A 181 -11.65 -19.35 -14.81
N PRO A 182 -11.06 -18.24 -15.29
CA PRO A 182 -10.88 -17.05 -14.47
C PRO A 182 -12.16 -16.67 -13.73
N ASN A 183 -12.02 -16.18 -12.50
CA ASN A 183 -13.16 -15.87 -11.65
C ASN A 183 -14.03 -14.80 -12.32
N ASP A 184 -15.30 -15.16 -12.51
CA ASP A 184 -16.33 -14.31 -13.08
C ASP A 184 -15.93 -13.67 -14.43
N VAL A 185 -15.61 -14.51 -15.41
CA VAL A 185 -15.57 -14.09 -16.82
C VAL A 185 -16.94 -13.56 -17.27
N THR A 186 -16.96 -12.72 -18.32
CA THR A 186 -18.19 -12.28 -18.98
C THR A 186 -19.10 -13.48 -19.27
N ARG A 187 -20.25 -13.50 -18.60
CA ARG A 187 -21.20 -14.62 -18.63
C ARG A 187 -21.90 -14.69 -19.98
N THR A 188 -21.98 -15.88 -20.56
CA THR A 188 -22.72 -16.13 -21.80
C THR A 188 -23.75 -17.25 -21.67
N ASP A 189 -23.88 -17.85 -20.48
CA ASP A 189 -24.78 -18.98 -20.28
C ASP A 189 -26.24 -18.54 -20.34
N THR A 190 -27.04 -19.33 -21.05
CA THR A 190 -28.48 -19.09 -21.22
C THR A 190 -29.33 -19.65 -20.08
N ASN A 191 -28.72 -20.30 -19.08
CA ASN A 191 -29.38 -20.90 -17.93
C ASN A 191 -28.50 -20.79 -16.67
N ASP A 192 -29.09 -20.94 -15.49
CA ASP A 192 -28.42 -20.66 -14.21
C ASP A 192 -27.87 -21.91 -13.50
N LYS A 193 -27.63 -23.01 -14.23
CA LYS A 193 -27.19 -24.28 -13.62
C LYS A 193 -25.87 -24.18 -12.85
N HIS A 194 -25.00 -23.26 -13.26
CA HIS A 194 -23.70 -23.01 -12.64
C HIS A 194 -23.68 -21.70 -11.82
N ASN A 195 -24.83 -21.08 -11.57
CA ASN A 195 -24.93 -19.71 -11.03
C ASN A 195 -24.19 -18.69 -11.93
N GLN A 196 -24.27 -18.91 -13.26
CA GLN A 196 -23.59 -18.13 -14.30
C GLN A 196 -24.54 -17.65 -15.39
N ALA A 197 -25.87 -17.71 -15.21
CA ALA A 197 -26.78 -17.22 -16.24
C ALA A 197 -26.50 -15.75 -16.55
N PHE A 198 -26.51 -15.40 -17.84
CA PHE A 198 -26.34 -14.02 -18.30
C PHE A 198 -27.29 -13.02 -17.60
N ASN A 199 -28.49 -13.46 -17.24
CA ASN A 199 -29.51 -12.65 -16.58
C ASN A 199 -29.64 -12.90 -15.07
N ASN A 200 -28.68 -13.57 -14.42
CA ASN A 200 -28.72 -13.78 -12.98
C ASN A 200 -28.52 -12.44 -12.23
N PRO A 201 -29.52 -11.94 -11.47
CA PRO A 201 -29.46 -10.61 -10.88
C PRO A 201 -28.40 -10.45 -9.78
N LYS A 202 -27.97 -11.55 -9.15
CA LYS A 202 -26.89 -11.54 -8.13
C LYS A 202 -25.50 -11.54 -8.75
N HIS A 203 -25.45 -11.84 -10.05
CA HIS A 203 -24.25 -12.12 -10.82
C HIS A 203 -24.33 -11.41 -12.18
N ILE A 204 -24.90 -10.19 -12.22
CA ILE A 204 -24.89 -9.37 -13.45
C ILE A 204 -23.47 -8.86 -13.71
N LEU A 205 -22.78 -8.47 -12.64
CA LEU A 205 -21.39 -8.03 -12.68
C LEU A 205 -20.51 -9.11 -12.07
N ALA A 206 -19.32 -9.28 -12.65
CA ALA A 206 -18.26 -10.08 -12.06
C ALA A 206 -17.85 -9.56 -10.67
N ASP A 207 -17.39 -10.42 -9.75
CA ASP A 207 -17.09 -10.00 -8.38
C ASP A 207 -16.01 -8.91 -8.34
N TRP A 208 -14.98 -9.03 -9.19
CA TRP A 208 -13.94 -8.00 -9.31
C TRP A 208 -14.49 -6.67 -9.87
N MET A 209 -15.53 -6.73 -10.71
CA MET A 209 -16.24 -5.54 -11.20
C MET A 209 -17.14 -4.94 -10.12
N GLN A 210 -17.74 -5.76 -9.24
CA GLN A 210 -18.45 -5.26 -8.06
C GLN A 210 -17.47 -4.60 -7.09
N PHE A 211 -16.28 -5.17 -6.93
CA PHE A 211 -15.21 -4.59 -6.12
C PHE A 211 -14.74 -3.23 -6.65
N GLN A 212 -14.55 -3.08 -7.97
CA GLN A 212 -14.22 -1.75 -8.52
C GLN A 212 -15.35 -0.73 -8.37
N LEU A 213 -16.63 -1.16 -8.38
CA LEU A 213 -17.74 -0.26 -8.05
C LEU A 213 -17.68 0.20 -6.59
N LEU A 214 -17.39 -0.71 -5.65
CA LEU A 214 -17.20 -0.36 -4.25
C LEU A 214 -16.08 0.68 -4.12
N MET A 215 -14.91 0.46 -4.72
CA MET A 215 -13.82 1.44 -4.71
C MET A 215 -14.21 2.79 -5.35
N ARG A 216 -14.93 2.74 -6.47
CA ARG A 216 -15.31 3.94 -7.22
C ARG A 216 -16.35 4.79 -6.48
N PHE A 217 -17.23 4.18 -5.70
CA PHE A 217 -18.33 4.91 -5.05
C PHE A 217 -18.19 4.98 -3.52
N MET A 218 -17.11 4.46 -2.96
CA MET A 218 -16.73 4.73 -1.57
C MET A 218 -16.14 6.14 -1.49
N ASP A 219 -16.89 7.06 -0.89
CA ASP A 219 -16.48 8.46 -0.75
C ASP A 219 -15.25 8.60 0.16
N GLU A 220 -14.60 9.75 0.11
CA GLU A 220 -13.48 10.06 0.99
C GLU A 220 -13.93 10.19 2.46
N PRO A 221 -13.04 9.87 3.42
CA PRO A 221 -13.34 10.08 4.83
C PRO A 221 -13.50 11.58 5.10
N GLN A 222 -14.55 11.94 5.84
CA GLN A 222 -14.74 13.32 6.23
C GLN A 222 -13.71 13.75 7.29
N PRO A 223 -13.23 15.00 7.25
CA PRO A 223 -12.38 15.53 8.31
C PRO A 223 -13.04 15.37 9.69
N ASP A 224 -12.22 15.13 10.71
CA ASP A 224 -12.69 15.12 12.09
C ASP A 224 -13.34 16.47 12.42
N PRO A 225 -14.64 16.53 12.77
CA PRO A 225 -15.30 17.78 13.12
C PRO A 225 -14.80 18.37 14.45
N HIS A 226 -14.14 17.57 15.29
CA HIS A 226 -13.65 17.97 16.60
C HIS A 226 -12.18 17.54 16.80
N PRO A 227 -11.25 18.03 15.96
CA PRO A 227 -9.87 17.59 16.01
C PRO A 227 -9.26 17.94 17.35
N SER A 228 -8.58 16.97 17.98
CA SER A 228 -7.84 17.22 19.21
C SER A 228 -6.84 18.37 19.05
N THR A 229 -6.46 19.03 20.15
CA THR A 229 -5.43 20.09 20.13
C THR A 229 -4.12 19.60 19.50
N SER A 230 -3.79 18.30 19.66
CA SER A 230 -2.61 17.71 19.03
C SER A 230 -2.77 17.64 17.50
N ALA A 231 -3.93 17.23 17.00
CA ALA A 231 -4.22 17.17 15.57
C ALA A 231 -4.18 18.56 14.93
N GLN A 232 -4.73 19.57 15.61
CA GLN A 232 -4.68 20.97 15.14
C GLN A 232 -3.23 21.48 15.04
N ARG A 233 -2.39 21.24 16.05
CA ARG A 233 -0.96 21.58 16.00
C ARG A 233 -0.24 20.84 14.87
N GLY A 234 -0.55 19.55 14.69
CA GLY A 234 -0.01 18.75 13.61
C GLY A 234 -0.37 19.30 12.23
N GLN A 235 -1.60 19.79 12.04
CA GLN A 235 -2.03 20.42 10.79
C GLN A 235 -1.21 21.67 10.45
N VAL A 236 -0.92 22.53 11.43
CA VAL A 236 -0.10 23.74 11.23
C VAL A 236 1.34 23.37 10.84
N ILE A 237 1.94 22.42 11.56
CA ILE A 237 3.29 21.95 11.22
C ILE A 237 3.31 21.33 9.82
N PHE A 238 2.26 20.60 9.46
CA PHE A 238 2.15 19.97 8.15
C PHE A 238 1.93 20.99 7.02
N SER A 239 1.20 22.08 7.23
CA SER A 239 1.08 23.12 6.19
C SER A 239 2.40 23.84 5.93
N ASP A 240 3.27 23.92 6.93
CA ASP A 240 4.55 24.63 6.82
C ASP A 240 5.66 23.78 6.14
N GLY A 241 5.54 22.44 6.16
CA GLY A 241 6.58 21.52 5.66
C GLY A 241 6.10 20.40 4.73
N GLY A 242 4.79 20.20 4.58
CA GLY A 242 4.13 19.13 3.81
C GLY A 242 4.11 19.38 2.31
N LEU A 243 5.23 19.80 1.73
CA LEU A 243 5.31 20.27 0.33
C LEU A 243 5.09 19.16 -0.71
N CYS A 244 5.14 17.90 -0.29
CA CYS A 244 4.79 16.72 -1.10
C CYS A 244 3.31 16.34 -1.00
N HIS A 245 2.46 17.14 -0.38
CA HIS A 245 1.02 16.86 -0.28
C HIS A 245 0.23 18.13 -0.59
N THR A 246 -0.77 18.01 -1.45
CA THR A 246 -1.65 19.14 -1.79
C THR A 246 -2.98 18.95 -1.11
N PRO A 247 -3.44 19.86 -0.22
CA PRO A 247 -4.63 19.68 0.61
C PRO A 247 -5.91 19.31 -0.13
N GLN A 248 -6.03 19.75 -1.40
CA GLN A 248 -7.22 19.55 -2.20
C GLN A 248 -6.90 19.61 -3.70
N MET A 249 -7.53 18.74 -4.47
CA MET A 249 -7.53 18.80 -5.95
C MET A 249 -8.96 18.86 -6.47
N GLN A 250 -9.13 19.27 -7.73
CA GLN A 250 -10.43 19.31 -8.38
C GLN A 250 -10.61 18.09 -9.32
N THR A 251 -11.77 17.45 -9.26
CA THR A 251 -12.14 16.41 -10.24
C THR A 251 -12.47 17.00 -11.61
N ALA A 252 -12.57 16.15 -12.64
CA ALA A 252 -12.95 16.59 -13.98
C ALA A 252 -14.34 17.24 -14.00
N PRO A 253 -14.59 18.24 -14.87
CA PRO A 253 -15.89 18.90 -14.97
C PRO A 253 -17.05 17.97 -15.33
N ALA A 254 -16.77 16.90 -16.07
CA ALA A 254 -17.77 15.94 -16.53
C ALA A 254 -17.25 14.51 -16.38
N MET A 255 -18.07 13.66 -15.75
CA MET A 255 -17.89 12.22 -15.61
C MET A 255 -19.25 11.53 -15.82
N ASN A 256 -19.25 10.21 -16.00
CA ASN A 256 -20.50 9.44 -16.12
C ASN A 256 -21.34 9.40 -14.82
N SER A 257 -20.84 9.97 -13.73
CA SER A 257 -21.55 10.04 -12.45
C SER A 257 -21.38 11.41 -11.80
N ALA A 258 -22.50 12.04 -11.45
CA ALA A 258 -22.54 13.37 -10.86
C ALA A 258 -21.77 13.45 -9.52
N VAL A 259 -21.73 12.36 -8.74
CA VAL A 259 -21.01 12.36 -7.46
C VAL A 259 -19.48 12.37 -7.61
N LEU A 260 -18.98 12.11 -8.83
CA LEU A 260 -17.55 12.01 -9.15
C LEU A 260 -17.00 13.19 -9.97
N GLN A 261 -17.85 14.14 -10.38
CA GLN A 261 -17.48 15.25 -11.25
C GLN A 261 -17.57 16.60 -10.53
N ASP A 262 -16.83 17.58 -11.07
CA ASP A 262 -16.84 18.99 -10.70
C ASP A 262 -16.91 19.28 -9.20
N ARG A 263 -16.08 18.58 -8.43
CA ARG A 263 -15.99 18.80 -6.99
C ARG A 263 -14.57 18.68 -6.48
N PRO A 264 -14.28 19.34 -5.35
CA PRO A 264 -13.03 19.11 -4.67
C PRO A 264 -12.98 17.71 -4.07
N ILE A 265 -11.77 17.17 -4.01
CA ILE A 265 -11.39 16.01 -3.21
C ILE A 265 -10.34 16.45 -2.19
N MET A 266 -10.59 16.16 -0.92
CA MET A 266 -9.65 16.40 0.19
C MET A 266 -8.49 15.43 0.12
N SER A 267 -7.58 15.73 -0.79
CA SER A 267 -6.31 15.09 -0.92
C SER A 267 -5.43 15.49 0.28
N ARG A 268 -5.34 14.69 1.34
CA ARG A 268 -4.07 14.62 2.10
C ARG A 268 -3.09 13.65 1.44
N ILE A 269 -3.26 13.49 0.13
CA ILE A 269 -2.63 12.49 -0.71
C ILE A 269 -1.23 12.99 -1.05
N SER A 270 -0.24 12.09 -0.93
CA SER A 270 1.06 12.33 -1.56
C SER A 270 0.77 12.30 -3.04
N TRP A 271 1.24 13.30 -3.79
CA TRP A 271 1.11 13.32 -5.24
C TRP A 271 1.26 11.92 -5.87
N CYS A 272 0.50 11.63 -6.93
CA CYS A 272 0.73 10.47 -7.81
C CYS A 272 2.02 10.65 -8.63
N ILE A 273 3.09 10.96 -7.91
CA ILE A 273 4.40 11.42 -8.32
C ILE A 273 5.39 10.62 -7.50
N ILE A 274 6.32 10.03 -8.22
CA ILE A 274 7.48 9.35 -7.70
C ILE A 274 8.44 10.45 -7.23
N TRP A 275 8.71 10.48 -5.92
CA TRP A 275 9.58 11.47 -5.31
C TRP A 275 11.04 10.98 -5.25
N GLU A 276 11.95 11.85 -5.61
CA GLU A 276 13.39 11.71 -5.43
C GLU A 276 13.88 12.83 -4.49
N ALA A 277 14.46 12.45 -3.35
CA ALA A 277 15.02 13.41 -2.40
C ALA A 277 16.54 13.35 -2.50
N GLY A 278 17.15 14.42 -3.02
CA GLY A 278 18.60 14.55 -3.10
C GLY A 278 19.13 15.32 -1.89
N SER A 279 19.52 14.64 -0.81
CA SER A 279 20.36 15.28 0.21
C SER A 279 21.29 14.31 0.95
N PRO A 280 22.59 14.64 1.11
CA PRO A 280 23.56 13.84 1.87
C PRO A 280 23.38 13.93 3.40
N THR A 281 22.45 14.74 3.91
CA THR A 281 22.28 14.96 5.36
C THR A 281 21.17 14.12 6.02
N ILE A 282 20.47 13.26 5.29
CA ILE A 282 19.54 12.29 5.89
C ILE A 282 20.33 11.02 6.24
N SER A 283 21.10 11.08 7.33
CA SER A 283 21.87 9.95 7.85
C SER A 283 21.00 9.08 8.77
N PHE A 284 20.62 7.90 8.29
CA PHE A 284 20.46 6.73 9.16
C PHE A 284 21.68 5.84 8.92
N ARG A 285 22.42 5.53 10.00
CA ARG A 285 23.57 4.63 9.96
C ARG A 285 23.14 3.25 9.48
N GLU A 286 23.64 2.83 8.32
CA GLU A 286 24.11 1.47 8.09
C GLU A 286 25.26 1.51 7.08
N ALA A 287 26.29 0.73 7.36
CA ALA A 287 27.65 0.89 6.84
C ALA A 287 27.84 0.27 5.44
N LEU A 288 28.85 0.83 4.74
CA LEU A 288 29.60 0.32 3.59
C LEU A 288 28.99 0.50 2.18
N GLY A 289 29.34 1.64 1.57
CA GLY A 289 30.25 1.64 0.41
C GLY A 289 29.68 1.28 -0.96
N ARG A 290 29.05 2.26 -1.63
CA ARG A 290 29.27 2.70 -3.03
C ARG A 290 28.07 3.56 -3.48
N THR A 291 28.38 4.58 -4.28
CA THR A 291 27.48 5.60 -4.88
C THR A 291 26.02 5.15 -5.01
N SER A 292 25.19 5.61 -4.07
CA SER A 292 23.77 5.28 -4.00
C SER A 292 22.99 6.58 -3.97
N PHE A 293 22.15 6.83 -4.98
CA PHE A 293 21.06 7.80 -4.86
C PHE A 293 20.20 7.39 -3.66
N ALA A 294 20.14 8.24 -2.64
CA ALA A 294 19.36 7.96 -1.43
C ALA A 294 17.87 8.00 -1.76
N ARG A 295 17.25 6.83 -1.97
CA ARG A 295 15.78 6.72 -1.94
C ARG A 295 15.34 6.81 -0.48
N CYS A 296 14.78 7.95 -0.10
CA CYS A 296 14.21 8.13 1.23
C CYS A 296 13.05 7.14 1.45
N ARG A 297 13.07 6.46 2.60
CA ARG A 297 12.07 5.46 2.97
C ARG A 297 10.99 6.15 3.78
N PHE A 298 9.80 6.16 3.20
CA PHE A 298 8.69 6.99 3.62
C PHE A 298 7.49 6.04 3.99
N GLY A 299 7.16 5.82 5.27
CA GLY A 299 5.95 5.14 5.83
C GLY A 299 4.86 6.05 6.46
N ALA A 300 3.60 5.58 6.42
CA ALA A 300 2.34 6.34 6.64
C ALA A 300 2.24 7.19 7.93
N LEU A 301 1.44 8.26 7.85
CA LEU A 301 0.94 9.00 9.02
C LEU A 301 -0.07 8.10 9.77
N ASP A 302 0.07 8.00 11.09
CA ASP A 302 -0.92 7.37 11.96
C ASP A 302 -2.31 7.96 11.67
N ASN A 303 -3.27 7.07 11.38
CA ASN A 303 -4.61 7.29 10.79
C ASN A 303 -4.69 7.18 9.25
N GLY A 304 -4.41 5.98 8.74
CA GLY A 304 -5.38 5.20 7.94
C GLY A 304 -5.87 5.69 6.57
N TYR A 305 -5.48 6.86 6.05
CA TYR A 305 -6.12 7.40 4.84
C TYR A 305 -5.11 8.03 3.88
N SER A 306 -4.69 7.31 2.84
CA SER A 306 -4.35 7.89 1.53
C SER A 306 -4.09 6.81 0.48
N SER A 307 -4.66 7.01 -0.70
CA SER A 307 -4.22 6.39 -1.95
C SER A 307 -3.44 7.42 -2.76
N CYS A 308 -2.42 6.95 -3.49
CA CYS A 308 -1.15 7.66 -3.75
C CYS A 308 -0.41 8.01 -2.44
N MET A 309 0.25 7.02 -1.83
CA MET A 309 1.27 7.26 -0.80
C MET A 309 2.66 6.86 -1.32
N MET A 310 3.50 7.86 -1.57
CA MET A 310 4.87 7.87 -1.05
C MET A 310 4.86 8.79 0.17
N ALA A 311 4.71 8.26 1.39
CA ALA A 311 4.60 9.10 2.59
C ALA A 311 5.44 8.55 3.73
N ALA A 312 6.43 9.30 4.25
CA ALA A 312 6.75 9.42 5.68
C ALA A 312 6.86 10.86 6.07
N GLN A 313 6.55 11.03 7.35
CA GLN A 313 7.08 12.05 8.24
C GLN A 313 8.60 12.28 8.02
N ALA A 314 8.94 13.47 7.58
CA ALA A 314 10.11 14.17 8.08
C ALA A 314 9.59 15.28 8.99
N THR A 315 9.86 15.22 10.28
CA THR A 315 9.82 16.41 11.14
C THR A 315 10.98 17.29 10.73
N CYS A 316 10.74 18.24 9.84
CA CYS A 316 11.65 19.36 9.59
C CYS A 316 11.62 20.28 10.81
N LEU A 317 12.36 19.93 11.87
CA LEU A 317 12.68 20.92 12.90
C LEU A 317 13.75 21.86 12.32
N PRO A 318 13.54 23.19 12.36
CA PRO A 318 14.59 24.12 11.98
C PRO A 318 15.81 23.90 12.87
N PRO A 319 17.04 24.06 12.37
CA PRO A 319 18.23 23.96 13.20
C PRO A 319 18.11 24.98 14.33
N SER A 320 17.89 24.49 15.55
CA SER A 320 18.02 25.30 16.75
C SER A 320 19.44 25.85 16.73
N ARG A 321 19.56 27.19 16.77
CA ARG A 321 20.84 27.87 16.93
C ARG A 321 21.56 27.20 18.10
N ILE A 322 22.68 26.53 17.80
CA ILE A 322 23.59 26.01 18.79
C ILE A 322 24.13 27.22 19.55
N ILE A 323 23.47 27.60 20.65
CA ILE A 323 24.06 28.46 21.66
C ILE A 323 25.17 27.62 22.27
N SER A 324 26.41 27.97 21.95
CA SER A 324 27.61 27.31 22.46
C SER A 324 27.53 27.22 24.00
N ARG A 325 27.38 26.02 24.55
CA ARG A 325 27.57 25.79 25.99
C ARG A 325 29.05 26.07 26.30
N ARG A 326 29.32 27.22 26.93
CA ARG A 326 30.61 27.52 27.58
C ARG A 326 30.98 26.35 28.50
N LYS A 327 32.18 25.79 28.30
CA LYS A 327 32.81 24.79 29.18
C LYS A 327 32.73 25.24 30.64
N ARG A 328 32.02 24.51 31.50
CA ARG A 328 32.16 24.64 32.95
C ARG A 328 33.43 23.92 33.39
N ARG A 329 34.32 24.63 34.09
CA ARG A 329 35.53 24.09 34.74
C ARG A 329 35.13 23.18 35.92
N PRO A 330 35.92 22.14 36.25
CA PRO A 330 35.65 21.28 37.40
C PRO A 330 36.19 21.91 38.70
N PHE A 331 35.44 21.75 39.80
CA PHE A 331 35.92 21.99 41.17
C PHE A 331 35.73 20.69 42.01
N PRO A 332 36.50 20.48 43.09
CA PRO A 332 37.14 19.20 43.39
C PRO A 332 36.40 18.31 44.41
N ARG A 333 36.82 17.04 44.44
CA ARG A 333 36.39 15.96 45.33
C ARG A 333 36.82 16.16 46.80
N ARG A 334 35.90 15.87 47.74
CA ARG A 334 36.10 15.34 49.13
C ARG A 334 34.76 14.71 49.56
N LYS A 335 34.60 13.67 50.38
CA LYS A 335 35.38 12.56 51.00
C LYS A 335 34.31 11.51 51.44
N LEU A 336 34.73 10.29 51.75
CA LEU A 336 33.94 9.05 51.94
C LEU A 336 33.03 8.94 53.21
N MET A 337 31.91 8.18 53.04
CA MET A 337 31.29 7.09 53.88
C MET A 337 30.69 7.39 55.29
N PRO A 338 29.83 6.52 55.89
CA PRO A 338 29.05 5.36 55.38
C PRO A 338 27.55 5.24 55.83
N SER A 339 26.83 4.33 55.16
CA SER A 339 25.68 3.48 55.54
C SER A 339 25.16 3.48 57.00
N HIS A 340 23.82 3.46 57.18
CA HIS A 340 22.96 2.61 58.07
C HIS A 340 21.48 2.87 57.63
N ARG A 341 20.73 1.95 56.99
CA ARG A 341 19.93 0.77 57.45
C ARG A 341 18.65 1.11 58.24
N ILE A 342 17.58 0.35 57.95
CA ILE A 342 16.24 0.24 58.60
C ILE A 342 15.25 1.29 58.05
N LEU A 343 14.09 0.98 57.47
CA LEU A 343 13.22 -0.20 57.35
C LEU A 343 12.57 -0.21 55.95
#